data_AF-A0A2H0SHA5-F1
#
_entry.id   AF-A0A2H0SHA5-F1
#
_cell.length_a   1.000
_cell.length_b   1.000
_cell.length_c   1.000
_cell.angle_alpha   90.00
_cell.angle_beta   90.00
_cell.angle_gamma   90.00
#
_symmetry.space_group_name_H-M   'P 1'
#
loop_
_entity.id
_entity.type
_entity.pdbx_description
1 polymer ?
#
loop_
_entity_poly.entity_id
_entity_poly.type
_entity_poly.pdbx_seq_one_letter_code
_entity_poly.pdbx_strand_id
1 'polypeptide(L)' 'MSKPKIAIYDFTDCEGCEVKLVSIKEKLLDLEKRFNIVNWRLGQERFEDGPYDITIIEGTPV' A
#
# COMPACT_ATOMS: atom_id res chain seq x y z
N MET A 1 -6.58 7.54 -18.80
CA MET A 1 -5.77 8.03 -17.65
C MET A 1 -5.13 6.83 -16.99
N SER A 2 -3.87 6.92 -16.57
CA SER A 2 -3.24 5.87 -15.76
C SER A 2 -3.92 5.78 -14.39
N LYS A 3 -4.00 4.56 -13.84
CA LYS A 3 -4.44 4.38 -12.45
C LYS A 3 -3.48 5.13 -11.50
N PRO A 4 -3.96 5.81 -10.46
CA PRO A 4 -3.10 6.46 -9.48
C PRO A 4 -2.14 5.45 -8.84
N LYS A 5 -0.87 5.85 -8.66
CA LYS A 5 0.17 5.07 -7.99
C LYS A 5 0.10 5.31 -6.48
N ILE A 6 -0.01 4.22 -5.72
CA ILE A 6 -0.04 4.23 -4.26
C ILE A 6 1.21 3.52 -3.73
N ALA A 7 1.85 4.14 -2.74
CA ALA A 7 2.89 3.53 -1.92
C ALA A 7 2.41 3.35 -0.48
N ILE A 8 2.73 2.22 0.13
CA ILE A 8 2.48 1.88 1.53
C ILE A 8 3.85 1.64 2.17
N TYR A 9 4.18 2.46 3.17
CA TYR A 9 5.41 2.33 3.93
C TYR A 9 5.13 1.91 5.36
N ASP A 10 5.97 0.99 5.80
CA ASP A 10 6.06 0.43 7.13
C ASP A 10 7.27 1.05 7.85
N PHE A 11 7.03 1.67 9.01
CA PHE A 11 8.05 2.26 9.87
C PHE A 11 8.30 1.34 11.08
N THR A 12 8.39 1.87 12.30
CA THR A 12 8.44 1.04 13.51
C THR A 12 7.03 0.78 14.00
N ASP A 13 6.49 -0.42 13.73
CA ASP A 13 5.19 -0.86 14.22
C ASP A 13 5.04 -2.41 14.23
N CYS A 14 3.82 -2.91 14.06
CA CYS A 14 3.47 -4.33 14.00
C CYS A 14 2.73 -4.76 12.72
N GLU A 15 2.72 -3.91 11.68
CA GLU A 15 2.04 -4.09 10.38
C GLU A 15 0.51 -4.30 10.52
N GLY A 16 -0.08 -3.90 11.65
CA GLY A 16 -1.46 -4.19 11.99
C GLY A 16 -2.48 -3.45 11.11
N CYS A 17 -2.17 -2.23 10.69
CA CYS A 17 -3.04 -1.48 9.78
C CYS A 17 -2.95 -2.05 8.35
N GLU A 18 -1.79 -2.51 7.92
CA GLU A 18 -1.60 -3.21 6.65
C GLU A 18 -2.34 -4.56 6.63
N VAL A 19 -2.27 -5.36 7.70
CA VAL A 19 -3.07 -6.59 7.84
C VAL A 19 -4.57 -6.28 7.80
N LYS A 20 -4.99 -5.10 8.30
CA LYS A 20 -6.38 -4.66 8.18
C LYS A 20 -6.78 -4.41 6.71
N LEU A 21 -5.88 -3.92 5.86
CA LEU A 21 -6.11 -3.79 4.41
C LEU A 21 -6.28 -5.16 3.74
N VAL A 22 -5.52 -6.18 4.15
CA VAL A 22 -5.72 -7.55 3.63
C VAL A 22 -7.06 -8.13 4.11
N SER A 23 -7.49 -7.79 5.33
CA SER A 23 -8.71 -8.34 5.95
C SER A 23 -10.01 -8.01 5.21
N ILE A 24 -10.02 -6.99 4.34
CA ILE A 24 -11.20 -6.59 3.55
C ILE A 24 -11.38 -7.42 2.27
N LYS A 25 -10.48 -8.37 1.97
CA LYS A 25 -10.61 -9.43 0.95
C LYS A 25 -11.05 -8.92 -0.43
N GLU A 26 -12.26 -9.25 -0.88
CA GLU A 26 -12.76 -8.92 -2.22
C GLU A 26 -12.77 -7.40 -2.47
N LYS A 27 -12.97 -6.60 -1.42
CA LYS A 27 -12.87 -5.14 -1.54
C LYS A 27 -11.46 -4.69 -1.89
N LEU A 28 -10.41 -5.39 -1.42
CA LEU A 28 -9.02 -5.09 -1.81
C LEU A 28 -8.82 -5.32 -3.31
N LEU A 29 -9.39 -6.40 -3.86
CA LEU A 29 -9.35 -6.69 -5.30
C LEU A 29 -10.10 -5.63 -6.12
N ASP A 30 -11.21 -5.10 -5.60
CA ASP A 30 -11.94 -3.99 -6.24
C ASP A 30 -11.20 -2.65 -6.17
N LEU A 31 -10.33 -2.49 -5.17
CA LEU A 31 -9.46 -1.33 -5.00
C LEU A 31 -8.30 -1.37 -6.02
N GLU A 32 -7.70 -2.53 -6.28
CA GLU A 32 -6.69 -2.72 -7.33
C GLU A 32 -7.21 -2.43 -8.75
N LYS A 33 -8.53 -2.52 -8.97
CA LYS A 33 -9.15 -2.09 -10.24
C LYS A 33 -9.12 -0.57 -10.43
N ARG A 34 -8.98 0.21 -9.35
CA ARG A 34 -9.05 1.68 -9.36
C ARG A 34 -7.69 2.36 -9.20
N PHE A 35 -6.75 1.72 -8.53
CA PHE A 35 -5.40 2.26 -8.30
C PHE A 35 -4.35 1.14 -8.35
N ASN A 36 -3.09 1.54 -8.51
CA ASN A 36 -1.96 0.62 -8.56
C ASN A 36 -1.14 0.75 -7.27
N ILE A 37 -1.08 -0.31 -6.48
CA ILE A 37 -0.14 -0.40 -5.37
C ILE A 37 1.22 -0.76 -5.96
N VAL A 38 2.11 0.23 -6.00
CA VAL A 38 3.43 0.13 -6.64
C VAL A 38 4.55 -0.04 -5.63
N ASN A 39 4.28 0.12 -4.34
CA ASN A 39 5.20 -0.15 -3.25
C ASN A 39 4.36 -0.61 -2.04
N TRP A 40 4.57 -1.85 -1.59
CA TRP A 40 3.95 -2.39 -0.38
C TRP A 40 4.73 -3.63 0.09
N ARG A 41 5.58 -3.46 1.11
CA ARG A 41 6.51 -4.50 1.60
C ARG A 41 5.80 -5.77 2.05
N LEU A 42 4.67 -5.66 2.75
CA LEU A 42 3.90 -6.83 3.20
C LEU A 42 3.22 -7.57 2.05
N GLY A 43 2.74 -6.84 1.04
CA GLY A 43 1.92 -7.40 -0.05
C GLY A 43 2.70 -7.89 -1.26
N GLN A 44 3.90 -7.37 -1.53
CA GLN A 44 4.68 -7.69 -2.73
C GLN A 44 6.17 -7.33 -2.59
N GLU A 45 7.03 -8.05 -3.31
CA GLU A 45 8.46 -7.68 -3.44
C GLU A 45 8.71 -6.59 -4.50
N ARG A 46 7.82 -6.47 -5.49
CA ARG A 46 7.94 -5.46 -6.54
C ARG A 46 7.78 -4.07 -5.95
N PHE A 47 8.71 -3.18 -6.28
CA PHE A 47 8.55 -1.75 -6.08
C PHE A 47 8.79 -0.98 -7.39
N GLU A 48 8.13 0.16 -7.54
CA GLU A 48 8.45 1.17 -8.55
C GLU A 48 8.85 2.47 -7.87
N ASP A 49 9.84 3.16 -8.42
CA ASP A 49 10.21 4.50 -7.97
C ASP A 49 9.07 5.50 -8.18
N GLY A 50 9.07 6.54 -7.35
CA GLY A 50 8.10 7.63 -7.40
C GLY A 50 8.23 8.53 -8.65
N PRO A 51 7.38 9.57 -8.75
CA PRO A 51 6.46 10.06 -7.73
C PRO A 51 5.20 9.20 -7.54
N TYR A 52 4.64 9.24 -6.34
CA TYR A 52 3.38 8.58 -5.98
C TYR A 52 2.25 9.61 -5.88
N ASP A 53 1.03 9.23 -6.26
CA ASP A 53 -0.15 10.08 -6.10
C ASP A 53 -0.63 10.10 -4.64
N ILE A 54 -0.50 8.96 -3.95
CA ILE A 54 -0.84 8.79 -2.53
C ILE A 54 0.24 7.97 -1.85
N THR A 55 0.62 8.38 -0.64
CA THR A 55 1.49 7.61 0.23
C THR A 55 0.79 7.38 1.56
N ILE A 56 0.69 6.10 1.96
CA ILE A 56 0.18 5.67 3.26
C ILE A 56 1.38 5.31 4.12
N ILE A 57 1.46 5.89 5.31
CA ILE A 57 2.51 5.59 6.29
C ILE A 57 1.84 4.89 7.48
N GLU A 58 2.27 3.67 7.79
CA GLU A 58 2.02 3.04 9.08
C GLU A 58 3.22 3.26 10.00
N GLY A 59 2.94 3.30 11.30
CA GLY A 59 3.97 3.36 12.32
C GLY A 59 4.51 4.75 12.57
N THR A 60 5.54 4.79 13.42
CA THR A 60 6.20 6.03 13.83
C THR A 60 7.66 6.02 13.42
N PRO A 61 8.24 7.18 13.10
CA PRO A 61 9.69 7.29 13.00
C PRO A 61 10.26 7.15 14.41
N VAL A 62 10.88 6.00 14.74
CA VAL A 62 11.85 5.73 15.84
C VAL A 62 11.90 4.24 16.14
#